data_AF-A0A6A3N2F3-F1
#
_entry.id   AF-A0A6A3N2F3-F1
#
_cell.length_a   1.000
_cell.length_b   1.000
_cell.length_c   1.000
_cell.angle_alpha   90.00
_cell.angle_beta   90.00
_cell.angle_gamma   90.00
#
_symmetry.space_group_name_H-M   'P 1'
#
loop_
_entity.id
_entity.type
_entity.pdbx_description
1 polymer ?
#
loop_
_entity_poly.entity_id
_entity_poly.type
_entity_poly.pdbx_seq_one_letter_code
_entity_poly.pdbx_strand_id
1 'polypeptide(L)'
;MAVRATGRQAALVGGRLLARSTLAKASQTQTQTRSFYTIFEKYLEANKRYGWKGTLWKLYNPGDVKFGRFVGEDENGFKYYEDPTEVYGQHRWTEYKVDSWDEVEGTLLPPQWHLWMHHLTDSLPGEGGQDPANWEKTETVAHSDALYANHLGQHVPYYPNKTLYRSRGYNVGSLAVNVDEPDQYYLQPGHLRRTRKRNPHYFADVDYNNPENSDESRTDSLRPADIN
;
A
#
# COMPACT_ATOMS: atom_id res chain seq x y z
N MET A 1 -18.88 -10.29 -40.26
CA MET A 1 -19.81 -11.28 -39.69
C MET A 1 -19.33 -11.61 -38.29
N ALA A 2 -19.99 -11.11 -37.24
CA ALA A 2 -19.67 -11.45 -35.86
C ALA A 2 -20.94 -12.02 -35.20
N VAL A 3 -20.90 -13.32 -34.90
CA VAL A 3 -21.95 -14.05 -34.19
C VAL A 3 -21.82 -13.74 -32.71
N ARG A 4 -22.76 -12.99 -32.14
CA ARG A 4 -22.92 -12.90 -30.67
C ARG A 4 -23.93 -13.96 -30.24
N ALA A 5 -23.44 -15.06 -29.69
CA ALA A 5 -24.26 -16.03 -28.99
C ALA A 5 -24.78 -15.41 -27.69
N THR A 6 -26.09 -15.14 -27.61
CA THR A 6 -26.75 -14.77 -26.36
C THR A 6 -27.33 -16.04 -25.74
N GLY A 7 -26.67 -16.52 -24.69
CA GLY A 7 -27.13 -17.68 -23.91
C GLY A 7 -28.49 -17.38 -23.28
N ARG A 8 -29.50 -18.16 -23.67
CA ARG A 8 -30.81 -18.18 -23.01
C ARG A 8 -30.77 -19.25 -21.92
N GLN A 9 -30.67 -18.84 -20.65
CA GLN A 9 -31.12 -19.69 -19.56
C GLN A 9 -32.57 -19.32 -19.23
N ALA A 10 -33.47 -20.30 -19.33
CA ALA A 10 -34.85 -20.21 -18.91
C ALA A 10 -35.03 -21.20 -17.76
N ALA A 11 -35.23 -20.70 -16.54
CA ALA A 11 -35.71 -21.51 -15.43
C ALA A 11 -37.24 -21.57 -15.50
N LEU A 12 -37.79 -22.79 -15.57
CA LEU A 12 -39.22 -23.07 -15.52
C LEU A 12 -39.61 -23.33 -14.06
N VAL A 13 -40.39 -22.42 -13.46
CA VAL A 13 -41.15 -22.71 -12.24
C VAL A 13 -42.58 -22.26 -12.46
N GLY A 14 -43.52 -23.20 -12.45
CA GLY A 14 -44.94 -22.94 -12.21
C GLY A 14 -45.70 -22.15 -13.28
N GLY A 15 -45.82 -22.67 -14.50
CA GLY A 15 -47.06 -22.59 -15.29
C GLY A 15 -47.68 -21.22 -15.62
N ARG A 16 -46.96 -20.11 -15.48
CA ARG A 16 -47.39 -18.78 -15.96
C ARG A 16 -46.23 -18.08 -16.65
N LEU A 17 -46.38 -17.85 -17.96
CA LEU A 17 -45.56 -16.91 -18.71
C LEU A 17 -45.81 -15.51 -18.16
N LEU A 18 -44.97 -15.06 -17.23
CA LEU A 18 -44.86 -13.63 -16.93
C LEU A 18 -44.34 -12.96 -18.20
N ALA A 19 -45.16 -12.11 -18.81
CA ALA A 19 -44.74 -11.23 -19.89
C ALA A 19 -43.53 -10.44 -19.37
N ARG A 20 -42.35 -10.72 -19.96
CA ARG A 20 -41.13 -9.97 -19.65
C ARG A 20 -41.42 -8.51 -19.95
N SER A 21 -41.30 -7.65 -18.93
CA SER A 21 -41.23 -6.22 -19.16
C SER A 21 -40.17 -5.98 -20.23
N THR A 22 -40.54 -5.24 -21.26
CA THR A 22 -39.61 -4.84 -22.31
C THR A 22 -38.47 -4.08 -21.61
N LEU A 23 -37.31 -4.71 -21.52
CA LEU A 23 -36.08 -4.09 -21.05
C LEU A 23 -35.92 -2.83 -21.91
N ALA A 24 -36.06 -1.67 -21.28
CA ALA A 24 -35.99 -0.39 -21.96
C ALA A 24 -34.70 -0.40 -22.79
N LYS A 25 -34.80 -0.12 -24.09
CA LYS A 25 -33.62 0.10 -24.94
C LYS A 25 -32.74 1.09 -24.18
N ALA A 26 -31.60 0.63 -23.68
CA ALA A 26 -30.56 1.50 -23.16
C ALA A 26 -30.38 2.62 -24.19
N SER A 27 -30.48 3.87 -23.73
CA SER A 27 -30.37 5.04 -24.61
C SER A 27 -29.13 4.85 -25.47
N GLN A 28 -29.33 4.77 -26.79
CA GLN A 28 -28.22 4.74 -27.73
C GLN A 28 -27.56 6.12 -27.66
N THR A 29 -26.62 6.30 -26.72
CA THR A 29 -25.68 7.41 -26.73
C THR A 29 -24.96 7.32 -28.07
N GLN A 30 -25.24 8.28 -28.96
CA GLN A 30 -24.60 8.37 -30.27
C GLN A 30 -23.09 8.31 -30.07
N THR A 31 -22.46 7.23 -30.53
CA THR A 31 -21.00 7.12 -30.55
C THR A 31 -20.48 8.19 -31.50
N GLN A 32 -19.92 9.27 -30.96
CA GLN A 32 -19.34 10.31 -31.80
C GLN A 32 -18.00 9.80 -32.33
N THR A 33 -18.00 9.31 -33.57
CA THR A 33 -16.76 8.97 -34.28
C THR A 33 -16.08 10.29 -34.67
N ARG A 34 -14.97 10.63 -34.02
CA ARG A 34 -14.17 11.79 -34.41
C ARG A 34 -12.81 11.32 -34.90
N SER A 35 -12.53 11.60 -36.17
CA SER A 35 -11.19 11.48 -36.73
C SER A 35 -10.67 12.90 -36.94
N PHE A 36 -9.74 13.34 -36.11
CA PHE A 36 -8.96 14.54 -36.41
C PHE A 36 -7.99 14.20 -37.53
N TYR A 37 -8.08 14.90 -38.66
CA TYR A 37 -7.18 14.65 -39.79
C TYR A 37 -5.84 15.36 -39.57
N THR A 38 -5.81 16.43 -38.77
CA THR A 38 -4.59 17.16 -38.43
C THR A 38 -4.50 17.54 -36.95
N ILE A 39 -3.27 17.73 -36.47
CA ILE A 39 -2.95 18.21 -35.13
C ILE A 39 -3.57 19.60 -34.89
N PHE A 40 -3.58 20.46 -35.92
CA PHE A 40 -4.13 21.81 -35.81
C PHE A 40 -5.65 21.80 -35.57
N GLU A 41 -6.39 20.95 -36.28
CA GLU A 41 -7.83 20.76 -36.06
C GLU A 41 -8.14 20.27 -34.65
N LYS A 42 -7.32 19.34 -34.11
CA LYS A 42 -7.42 18.84 -32.73
C LYS A 42 -7.39 20.00 -31.72
N TYR A 43 -6.38 20.87 -31.82
CA TYR A 43 -6.23 22.01 -30.91
C TYR A 43 -7.26 23.12 -31.16
N LEU A 44 -7.68 23.34 -32.40
CA LEU A 44 -8.76 24.29 -32.71
C LEU A 44 -10.09 23.84 -32.09
N GLU A 45 -10.41 22.56 -32.21
CA GLU A 45 -11.62 21.98 -31.60
C GLU A 45 -11.54 22.00 -30.08
N ALA A 46 -10.36 21.72 -29.52
CA ALA A 46 -10.13 21.84 -28.08
C ALA A 46 -10.37 23.27 -27.60
N ASN A 47 -9.80 24.27 -28.29
CA ASN A 47 -9.97 25.67 -27.93
C ASN A 47 -11.44 26.11 -28.05
N LYS A 48 -12.17 25.62 -29.06
CA LYS A 48 -13.61 25.87 -29.19
C LYS A 48 -14.45 25.29 -28.05
N ARG A 49 -14.03 24.17 -27.45
CA ARG A 49 -14.79 23.45 -26.41
C ARG A 49 -14.43 23.84 -24.99
N TYR A 50 -13.14 23.90 -24.72
CA TYR A 50 -12.57 24.09 -23.39
C TYR A 50 -12.08 25.52 -23.18
N GLY A 51 -12.03 26.32 -24.25
CA GLY A 51 -11.35 27.62 -24.26
C GLY A 51 -9.83 27.48 -24.22
N TRP A 52 -9.14 28.59 -24.36
CA TRP A 52 -7.67 28.59 -24.46
C TRP A 52 -7.02 28.15 -23.15
N LYS A 53 -7.53 28.61 -22.00
CA LYS A 53 -7.05 28.21 -20.67
C LYS A 53 -7.30 26.73 -20.41
N GLY A 54 -8.50 26.23 -20.71
CA GLY A 54 -8.84 24.82 -20.50
C GLY A 54 -8.05 23.89 -21.43
N THR A 55 -7.79 24.32 -22.66
CA THR A 55 -6.94 23.56 -23.59
C THR A 55 -5.51 23.49 -23.10
N LEU A 56 -4.95 24.61 -22.61
CA LEU A 56 -3.60 24.64 -22.03
C LEU A 56 -3.52 23.79 -20.76
N TRP A 57 -4.54 23.83 -19.91
CA TRP A 57 -4.64 22.99 -18.71
C TRP A 57 -4.63 21.49 -19.06
N LYS A 58 -5.42 21.07 -20.05
CA LYS A 58 -5.43 19.69 -20.54
C LYS A 58 -4.11 19.29 -21.20
N LEU A 59 -3.40 20.22 -21.81
CA LEU A 59 -2.06 19.93 -22.31
C LEU A 59 -1.04 19.76 -21.17
N TYR A 60 -1.18 20.53 -20.09
CA TYR A 60 -0.24 20.53 -18.97
C TYR A 60 -0.43 19.35 -18.00
N ASN A 61 -1.67 19.00 -17.65
CA ASN A 61 -1.96 18.04 -16.59
C ASN A 61 -1.86 16.56 -17.08
N PRO A 62 -2.71 16.08 -18.01
CA PRO A 62 -2.56 14.74 -18.57
C PRO A 62 -1.49 14.64 -19.68
N GLY A 63 -0.85 15.74 -20.09
CA GLY A 63 0.19 15.75 -21.13
C GLY A 63 -0.33 15.65 -22.58
N ASP A 64 -1.63 15.38 -22.76
CA ASP A 64 -2.29 15.36 -24.07
C ASP A 64 -3.74 15.87 -23.98
N VAL A 65 -4.18 16.57 -25.02
CA VAL A 65 -5.54 17.08 -25.13
C VAL A 65 -6.46 15.97 -25.63
N LYS A 66 -7.05 15.22 -24.71
CA LYS A 66 -8.00 14.15 -25.03
C LYS A 66 -9.45 14.60 -24.97
N PHE A 67 -10.29 13.92 -25.75
CA PHE A 67 -11.74 14.14 -25.78
C PHE A 67 -12.42 12.85 -25.37
N GLY A 68 -13.26 12.89 -24.34
CA GLY A 68 -13.96 11.70 -23.87
C GLY A 68 -15.27 12.06 -23.19
N ARG A 69 -16.06 11.01 -22.92
CA ARG A 69 -17.25 11.10 -22.08
C ARG A 69 -16.81 11.28 -20.64
N PHE A 70 -17.39 12.26 -19.95
CA PHE A 70 -17.24 12.40 -18.50
C PHE A 70 -17.98 11.25 -17.80
N VAL A 71 -17.25 10.49 -16.98
CA VAL A 71 -17.74 9.29 -16.29
C VAL A 71 -18.18 9.64 -14.87
N GLY A 72 -17.33 10.39 -14.15
CA GLY A 72 -17.62 10.82 -12.79
C GLY A 72 -16.50 11.66 -12.19
N GLU A 73 -16.74 12.12 -10.97
CA GLU A 73 -15.79 12.88 -10.15
C GLU A 73 -15.69 12.20 -8.78
N ASP A 74 -14.50 12.15 -8.21
CA ASP A 74 -14.29 11.61 -6.86
C ASP A 74 -14.40 12.68 -5.76
N GLU A 75 -14.20 12.26 -4.51
CA GLU A 75 -14.23 13.13 -3.34
C GLU A 75 -13.12 14.19 -3.33
N ASN A 76 -11.99 13.91 -4.00
CA ASN A 76 -10.85 14.81 -4.16
C ASN A 76 -11.07 15.80 -5.32
N GLY A 77 -12.11 15.62 -6.12
CA GLY A 77 -12.44 16.43 -7.28
C GLY A 77 -11.68 16.05 -8.54
N PHE A 78 -11.10 14.85 -8.60
CA PHE A 78 -10.50 14.32 -9.82
C PHE A 78 -11.59 13.86 -10.78
N LYS A 79 -11.42 14.18 -12.05
CA LYS A 79 -12.42 13.90 -13.09
C LYS A 79 -11.98 12.74 -13.96
N TYR A 80 -12.88 11.79 -14.15
CA TYR A 80 -12.62 10.55 -14.87
C TYR A 80 -13.34 10.58 -16.22
N TYR A 81 -12.62 10.20 -17.28
CA TYR A 81 -13.13 10.22 -18.64
C TYR A 81 -12.88 8.90 -19.37
N GLU A 82 -13.77 8.60 -20.32
CA GLU A 82 -13.69 7.40 -21.15
C GLU A 82 -13.98 7.71 -22.62
N ASP A 83 -13.19 7.14 -23.52
CA ASP A 83 -13.44 7.09 -24.95
C ASP A 83 -13.06 5.72 -25.54
N PRO A 84 -14.06 4.83 -25.79
CA PRO A 84 -13.81 3.50 -26.36
C PRO A 84 -13.24 3.50 -27.78
N THR A 85 -13.18 4.65 -28.46
CA THR A 85 -12.60 4.75 -29.81
C THR A 85 -11.07 4.86 -29.79
N GLU A 86 -10.49 5.22 -28.64
CA GLU A 86 -9.05 5.28 -28.43
C GLU A 86 -8.40 3.90 -28.33
N VAL A 87 -7.08 3.87 -28.46
CA VAL A 87 -6.30 2.63 -28.34
C VAL A 87 -6.49 2.00 -26.94
N TYR A 88 -6.48 0.67 -26.88
CA TYR A 88 -6.50 -0.05 -25.61
C TYR A 88 -5.40 0.46 -24.65
N GLY A 89 -5.75 0.68 -23.39
CA GLY A 89 -4.88 1.31 -22.38
C GLY A 89 -4.90 2.85 -22.37
N GLN A 90 -5.40 3.51 -23.43
CA GLN A 90 -5.50 4.98 -23.50
C GLN A 90 -6.92 5.54 -23.46
N HIS A 91 -7.91 4.66 -23.51
CA HIS A 91 -9.34 4.97 -23.55
C HIS A 91 -9.93 5.41 -22.20
N ARG A 92 -9.20 5.28 -21.09
CA ARG A 92 -9.57 5.79 -19.76
C ARG A 92 -8.46 6.71 -19.28
N TRP A 93 -8.81 7.87 -18.71
CA TRP A 93 -7.85 8.78 -18.11
C TRP A 93 -8.48 9.68 -17.05
N THR A 94 -7.62 10.27 -16.22
CA THR A 94 -7.97 11.22 -15.16
C THR A 94 -7.49 12.63 -15.46
N GLU A 95 -8.24 13.60 -14.96
CA GLU A 95 -7.80 14.97 -14.81
C GLU A 95 -7.74 15.30 -13.33
N TYR A 96 -6.53 15.46 -12.81
CA TYR A 96 -6.29 15.81 -11.42
C TYR A 96 -6.69 17.26 -11.14
N LYS A 97 -7.20 17.51 -9.94
CA LYS A 97 -7.51 18.86 -9.44
C LYS A 97 -6.35 19.31 -8.56
N VAL A 98 -5.30 19.79 -9.21
CA VAL A 98 -4.04 20.24 -8.60
C VAL A 98 -3.71 21.64 -9.10
N ASP A 99 -2.86 22.36 -8.38
CA ASP A 99 -2.39 23.68 -8.81
C ASP A 99 -1.11 23.58 -9.66
N SER A 100 -0.27 22.58 -9.37
CA SER A 100 1.02 22.36 -10.02
C SER A 100 1.19 20.90 -10.46
N TRP A 101 1.98 20.66 -11.52
CA TRP A 101 2.22 19.30 -12.03
C TRP A 101 2.98 18.38 -11.06
N ASP A 102 3.79 18.97 -10.16
CA ASP A 102 4.54 18.20 -9.15
C ASP A 102 3.63 17.50 -8.12
N GLU A 103 2.36 17.93 -8.02
CA GLU A 103 1.34 17.33 -7.15
C GLU A 103 0.61 16.16 -7.82
N VAL A 104 0.83 15.94 -9.12
CA VAL A 104 0.19 14.85 -9.86
C VAL A 104 0.85 13.53 -9.51
N GLU A 105 0.16 12.72 -8.73
CA GLU A 105 0.64 11.39 -8.34
C GLU A 105 -0.45 10.31 -8.55
N GLY A 106 -0.06 9.18 -9.15
CA GLY A 106 -0.98 8.08 -9.44
C GLY A 106 -1.52 7.35 -8.21
N THR A 107 -0.86 7.49 -7.06
CA THR A 107 -1.28 6.90 -5.78
C THR A 107 -2.45 7.63 -5.14
N LEU A 108 -2.75 8.86 -5.60
CA LEU A 108 -3.86 9.67 -5.08
C LEU A 108 -5.23 9.15 -5.53
N LEU A 109 -5.28 8.28 -6.53
CA LEU A 109 -6.53 7.69 -7.00
C LEU A 109 -7.14 6.80 -5.91
N PRO A 110 -8.41 7.02 -5.53
CA PRO A 110 -9.06 6.17 -4.54
C PRO A 110 -9.25 4.74 -5.08
N PRO A 111 -9.35 3.73 -4.20
CA PRO A 111 -9.34 2.32 -4.61
C PRO A 111 -10.41 1.96 -5.65
N GLN A 112 -11.62 2.50 -5.53
CA GLN A 112 -12.74 2.22 -6.44
C GLN A 112 -12.46 2.71 -7.86
N TRP A 113 -11.92 3.93 -7.98
CA TRP A 113 -11.53 4.49 -9.27
C TRP A 113 -10.25 3.87 -9.82
N HIS A 114 -9.33 3.43 -8.96
CA HIS A 114 -8.13 2.68 -9.34
C HIS A 114 -8.50 1.37 -10.06
N LEU A 115 -9.44 0.58 -9.53
CA LEU A 115 -9.92 -0.66 -10.18
C LEU A 115 -10.45 -0.40 -11.60
N TRP A 116 -11.23 0.66 -11.76
CA TRP A 116 -11.80 1.04 -13.06
C TRP A 116 -10.72 1.57 -14.01
N MET A 117 -9.80 2.42 -13.53
CA MET A 117 -8.74 3.01 -14.35
C MET A 117 -7.79 1.94 -14.92
N HIS A 118 -7.50 0.90 -14.13
CA HIS A 118 -6.60 -0.20 -14.52
C HIS A 118 -7.29 -1.37 -15.22
N HIS A 119 -8.55 -1.21 -15.64
CA HIS A 119 -9.31 -2.25 -16.37
C HIS A 119 -9.52 -3.55 -15.56
N LEU A 120 -9.48 -3.49 -14.22
CA LEU A 120 -9.84 -4.64 -13.39
C LEU A 120 -11.36 -4.87 -13.38
N THR A 121 -12.13 -3.80 -13.51
CA THR A 121 -13.59 -3.85 -13.57
C THR A 121 -14.13 -2.81 -14.54
N ASP A 122 -15.28 -3.13 -15.13
CA ASP A 122 -16.06 -2.19 -15.96
C ASP A 122 -17.12 -1.45 -15.16
N SER A 123 -17.42 -1.90 -13.93
CA SER A 123 -18.37 -1.23 -13.05
C SER A 123 -17.78 0.08 -12.55
N LEU A 124 -18.61 1.12 -12.48
CA LEU A 124 -18.23 2.40 -11.87
C LEU A 124 -18.25 2.31 -10.34
N PRO A 125 -17.57 3.23 -9.64
CA PRO A 125 -17.73 3.39 -8.19
C PRO A 125 -19.19 3.65 -7.82
N GLY A 126 -19.71 2.89 -6.85
CA GLY A 126 -21.11 2.95 -6.43
C GLY A 126 -22.05 2.02 -7.21
N GLU A 127 -21.59 1.37 -8.29
CA GLU A 127 -22.33 0.27 -8.90
C GLU A 127 -22.11 -1.03 -8.12
N GLY A 128 -23.11 -1.91 -8.11
CA GLY A 128 -23.10 -3.13 -7.30
C GLY A 128 -21.94 -4.09 -7.60
N GLY A 129 -21.29 -3.98 -8.77
CA GLY A 129 -20.11 -4.77 -9.11
C GLY A 129 -18.85 -4.43 -8.30
N GLN A 130 -18.78 -3.21 -7.75
CA GLN A 130 -17.68 -2.79 -6.87
C GLN A 130 -18.01 -2.87 -5.38
N ASP A 131 -19.25 -3.21 -5.02
CA ASP A 131 -19.66 -3.28 -3.61
C ASP A 131 -19.17 -4.58 -2.95
N PRO A 132 -18.31 -4.51 -1.92
CA PRO A 132 -17.80 -5.69 -1.23
C PRO A 132 -18.90 -6.56 -0.60
N ALA A 133 -20.07 -5.99 -0.31
CA ALA A 133 -21.20 -6.75 0.21
C ALA A 133 -21.75 -7.77 -0.81
N ASN A 134 -21.59 -7.49 -2.11
CA ASN A 134 -22.06 -8.36 -3.18
C ASN A 134 -21.05 -9.43 -3.59
N TRP A 135 -19.82 -9.36 -3.07
CA TRP A 135 -18.79 -10.34 -3.40
C TRP A 135 -19.09 -11.69 -2.77
N GLU A 136 -18.88 -12.75 -3.55
CA GLU A 136 -18.99 -14.12 -3.07
C GLU A 136 -17.89 -14.38 -2.04
N LYS A 137 -18.29 -14.71 -0.81
CA LYS A 137 -17.35 -15.04 0.26
C LYS A 137 -16.97 -16.51 0.15
N THR A 138 -15.84 -16.78 -0.50
CA THR A 138 -15.22 -18.12 -0.49
C THR A 138 -14.31 -18.26 0.72
N GLU A 139 -14.48 -19.35 1.47
CA GLU A 139 -13.53 -19.76 2.49
C GLU A 139 -12.21 -20.17 1.82
N THR A 140 -11.09 -19.59 2.25
CA THR A 140 -9.76 -19.88 1.68
C THR A 140 -9.34 -21.34 1.91
N VAL A 141 -9.90 -21.99 2.93
CA VAL A 141 -9.50 -23.33 3.39
C VAL A 141 -10.76 -24.14 3.69
N ALA A 142 -10.90 -25.29 3.03
CA ALA A 142 -12.03 -26.21 3.27
C ALA A 142 -11.95 -26.92 4.64
N HIS A 143 -10.72 -27.15 5.13
CA HIS A 143 -10.47 -27.75 6.43
C HIS A 143 -9.15 -27.20 6.99
N SER A 144 -9.20 -26.62 8.19
CA SER A 144 -8.02 -26.11 8.89
C SER A 144 -7.67 -27.04 10.04
N ASP A 145 -6.47 -27.62 10.00
CA ASP A 145 -5.87 -28.35 11.13
C ASP A 145 -5.31 -27.39 12.21
N ALA A 146 -5.50 -26.08 12.04
CA ALA A 146 -5.04 -25.12 13.03
C ALA A 146 -5.77 -25.34 14.36
N LEU A 147 -5.00 -25.37 15.46
CA LEU A 147 -5.52 -25.49 16.82
C LEU A 147 -6.48 -24.34 17.19
N TYR A 148 -6.45 -23.24 16.44
CA TYR A 148 -7.25 -22.04 16.64
C TYR A 148 -8.24 -21.85 15.50
N ALA A 149 -9.51 -21.63 15.85
CA ALA A 149 -10.60 -21.41 14.88
C ALA A 149 -10.47 -20.08 14.12
N ASN A 150 -9.91 -19.04 14.77
CA ASN A 150 -9.74 -17.71 14.20
C ASN A 150 -8.26 -17.29 14.28
N HIS A 151 -7.82 -16.45 13.34
CA HIS A 151 -6.49 -15.82 13.34
C HIS A 151 -6.34 -14.72 14.42
N LEU A 152 -7.39 -14.44 15.18
CA LEU A 152 -7.31 -13.65 16.39
C LEU A 152 -6.78 -14.53 17.52
N GLY A 153 -5.49 -14.40 17.83
CA GLY A 153 -4.92 -14.98 19.03
C GLY A 153 -5.61 -14.42 20.29
N GLN A 154 -5.50 -15.15 21.41
CA GLN A 154 -5.92 -14.60 22.69
C GLN A 154 -5.20 -13.26 22.93
N HIS A 155 -5.94 -12.24 23.38
CA HIS A 155 -5.34 -10.96 23.75
C HIS A 155 -4.50 -11.14 25.02
N VAL A 156 -3.24 -11.56 24.82
CA VAL A 156 -2.24 -11.63 25.88
C VAL A 156 -1.58 -10.26 25.94
N PRO A 157 -1.40 -9.68 27.14
CA PRO A 157 -0.63 -8.45 27.27
C PRO A 157 0.77 -8.66 26.67
N TYR A 158 1.23 -7.69 25.88
CA TYR A 158 2.55 -7.73 25.27
C TYR A 158 3.62 -7.87 26.38
N TYR A 159 4.35 -8.99 26.36
CA TYR A 159 5.52 -9.18 27.21
C TYR A 159 6.76 -9.05 26.34
N PRO A 160 7.58 -8.01 26.52
CA PRO A 160 8.71 -7.81 25.65
C PRO A 160 9.77 -8.89 25.94
N ASN A 161 10.42 -9.39 24.90
CA ASN A 161 11.43 -10.43 25.06
C ASN A 161 12.64 -9.85 25.82
N LYS A 162 12.82 -10.28 27.09
CA LYS A 162 13.89 -9.82 27.98
C LYS A 162 15.31 -10.02 27.43
N THR A 163 15.51 -10.95 26.50
CA THR A 163 16.82 -11.17 25.85
C THR A 163 17.21 -10.02 24.92
N LEU A 164 16.26 -9.17 24.51
CA LEU A 164 16.52 -7.94 23.74
C LEU A 164 16.98 -6.78 24.63
N TYR A 165 16.72 -6.85 25.95
CA TYR A 165 17.15 -5.87 26.95
C TYR A 165 18.56 -6.24 27.44
N ARG A 166 19.51 -6.06 26.53
CA ARG A 166 20.93 -6.33 26.77
C ARG A 166 21.66 -5.00 26.78
N SER A 167 22.55 -4.83 27.74
CA SER A 167 23.50 -3.73 27.70
C SER A 167 24.27 -3.74 26.38
N ARG A 168 24.54 -2.56 25.84
CA ARG A 168 25.55 -2.41 24.78
C ARG A 168 26.89 -2.81 25.38
N GLY A 169 27.76 -3.33 24.51
CA GLY A 169 29.02 -3.98 24.90
C GLY A 169 29.73 -3.28 26.05
N TYR A 170 30.27 -4.08 26.96
CA TYR A 170 30.94 -3.63 28.18
C TYR A 170 30.05 -3.07 29.30
N ASN A 171 28.73 -3.32 29.35
CA ASN A 171 27.81 -2.75 30.37
C ASN A 171 27.58 -1.25 30.24
N VAL A 172 27.64 -0.71 29.02
CA VAL A 172 27.45 0.73 28.77
C VAL A 172 25.96 1.11 28.76
N GLY A 173 25.10 0.25 29.30
CA GLY A 173 23.65 0.39 29.23
C GLY A 173 23.12 0.29 27.80
N SER A 174 21.83 0.55 27.63
CA SER A 174 21.13 0.66 26.36
C SER A 174 20.02 1.71 26.52
N LEU A 175 19.30 2.02 25.45
CA LEU A 175 18.09 2.85 25.54
C LEU A 175 17.05 2.27 26.52
N ALA A 176 17.15 0.97 26.80
CA ALA A 176 16.20 0.21 27.60
C ALA A 176 16.78 -0.35 28.92
N VAL A 177 18.07 -0.16 29.22
CA VAL A 177 18.75 -0.74 30.40
C VAL A 177 19.81 0.23 30.90
N ASN A 178 19.87 0.48 32.21
CA ASN A 178 20.88 1.35 32.80
C ASN A 178 22.27 0.67 32.86
N VAL A 179 23.34 1.46 33.07
CA VAL A 179 24.75 0.99 33.07
C VAL A 179 25.01 -0.09 34.13
N ASP A 180 24.32 -0.02 35.27
CA ASP A 180 24.55 -0.90 36.43
C ASP A 180 23.39 -1.88 36.72
N GLU A 181 22.41 -1.96 35.81
CA GLU A 181 21.29 -2.88 35.97
C GLU A 181 21.69 -4.30 35.55
N PRO A 182 21.44 -5.34 36.37
CA PRO A 182 21.75 -6.71 35.99
C PRO A 182 20.91 -7.15 34.78
N ASP A 183 21.50 -7.98 33.91
CA ASP A 183 20.80 -8.55 32.76
C ASP A 183 19.49 -9.25 33.21
N GLN A 184 18.35 -8.83 32.64
CA GLN A 184 17.03 -9.31 33.07
C GLN A 184 16.65 -10.72 32.55
N TYR A 185 17.57 -11.37 31.83
CA TYR A 185 17.37 -12.70 31.24
C TYR A 185 18.32 -13.72 31.89
N TYR A 186 17.94 -15.00 31.81
CA TYR A 186 18.75 -16.08 32.35
C TYR A 186 20.09 -16.17 31.64
N LEU A 187 21.17 -16.16 32.42
CA LEU A 187 22.53 -16.42 31.98
C LEU A 187 23.04 -17.67 32.70
N GLN A 188 23.66 -18.57 31.93
CA GLN A 188 24.24 -19.79 32.47
C GLN A 188 25.24 -19.47 33.60
N PRO A 189 25.30 -20.29 34.66
CA PRO A 189 26.35 -20.17 35.67
C PRO A 189 27.74 -20.22 35.02
N GLY A 190 28.63 -19.30 35.38
CA GLY A 190 29.98 -19.19 34.81
C GLY A 190 30.08 -18.41 33.49
N HIS A 191 28.97 -17.89 32.95
CA HIS A 191 29.03 -17.03 31.77
C HIS A 191 29.82 -15.74 32.06
N LEU A 192 30.73 -15.37 31.15
CA LEU A 192 31.70 -14.27 31.32
C LEU A 192 31.07 -12.93 31.69
N ARG A 193 29.85 -12.65 31.21
CA ARG A 193 29.12 -11.42 31.56
C ARG A 193 28.56 -11.41 32.98
N ARG A 194 28.26 -12.58 33.55
CA ARG A 194 27.70 -12.74 34.91
C ARG A 194 28.78 -12.65 35.99
N THR A 195 30.00 -13.06 35.67
CA THR A 195 31.15 -13.11 36.61
C THR A 195 31.98 -11.83 36.61
N ARG A 196 31.68 -10.86 35.74
CA ARG A 196 32.41 -9.60 35.63
C ARG A 196 32.04 -8.66 36.78
N LYS A 197 33.01 -8.34 37.65
CA LYS A 197 32.85 -7.38 38.76
C LYS A 197 33.37 -5.96 38.47
N ARG A 198 33.89 -5.71 37.26
CA ARG A 198 34.58 -4.45 36.91
C ARG A 198 33.72 -3.53 36.04
N ASN A 199 33.79 -2.24 36.32
CA ASN A 199 33.22 -1.19 35.48
C ASN A 199 34.03 -1.01 34.18
N PRO A 200 33.38 -0.74 33.04
CA PRO A 200 34.07 -0.45 31.79
C PRO A 200 34.73 0.92 31.81
N HIS A 201 36.06 0.97 31.68
CA HIS A 201 36.80 2.17 31.30
C HIS A 201 37.34 1.98 29.88
N TYR A 202 37.03 2.91 28.98
CA TYR A 202 37.47 2.86 27.56
C TYR A 202 38.92 3.29 27.39
N PHE A 203 39.38 4.15 28.29
CA PHE A 203 40.74 4.66 28.32
C PHE A 203 41.31 4.31 29.69
N ALA A 204 42.45 3.64 29.72
CA ALA A 204 43.22 3.48 30.94
C ALA A 204 43.92 4.82 31.23
N ASP A 205 43.84 5.30 32.46
CA ASP A 205 44.52 6.53 32.88
C ASP A 205 46.01 6.22 33.09
N VAL A 206 46.75 6.10 31.99
CA VAL A 206 48.16 5.72 32.06
C VAL A 206 49.02 6.87 32.58
N ASP A 207 49.41 6.83 33.85
CA ASP A 207 50.50 7.67 34.36
C ASP A 207 51.85 7.17 33.82
N TYR A 208 52.32 7.83 32.76
CA TYR A 208 53.62 7.52 32.13
C TYR A 208 54.82 7.75 33.06
N ASN A 209 54.67 8.61 34.07
CA ASN A 209 55.75 8.88 35.03
C ASN A 209 55.78 7.86 36.17
N ASN A 210 54.66 7.18 36.43
CA ASN A 210 54.57 6.09 37.41
C ASN A 210 53.76 4.90 36.85
N PRO A 211 54.36 4.10 35.95
CA PRO A 211 53.65 3.02 35.26
C PRO A 211 53.13 1.95 36.22
N GLU A 212 53.74 1.81 37.39
CA GLU A 212 53.35 0.84 38.40
C GLU A 212 52.00 1.18 39.07
N ASN A 213 51.62 2.46 39.08
CA ASN A 213 50.44 3.01 39.75
C ASN A 213 49.34 3.48 38.79
N SER A 214 49.47 3.12 37.51
CA SER A 214 48.69 3.69 36.41
C SER A 214 47.28 3.09 36.23
N ASP A 215 46.97 1.94 36.86
CA ASP A 215 45.63 1.38 36.82
C ASP A 215 45.43 0.35 37.96
N GLU A 216 44.35 0.49 38.74
CA GLU A 216 43.93 -0.51 39.73
C GLU A 216 43.62 -1.88 39.08
N SER A 217 43.32 -1.89 37.78
CA SER A 217 42.97 -3.09 37.02
C SER A 217 44.18 -3.92 36.57
N ARG A 218 45.40 -3.39 36.66
CA ARG A 218 46.64 -4.00 36.12
C ARG A 218 47.07 -5.28 36.85
N THR A 219 46.88 -5.33 38.16
CA THR A 219 47.33 -6.44 39.01
C THR A 219 46.39 -7.65 38.98
N ASP A 220 45.21 -7.45 38.42
CA ASP A 220 44.07 -8.29 38.70
C ASP A 220 43.66 -8.99 37.39
N SER A 221 43.82 -10.30 37.32
CA SER A 221 43.60 -11.09 36.10
C SER A 221 42.15 -11.03 35.64
N LEU A 222 41.90 -10.89 34.32
CA LEU A 222 40.54 -10.91 33.74
C LEU A 222 39.78 -12.23 34.02
N ARG A 223 40.50 -13.30 34.36
CA ARG A 223 39.98 -14.60 34.80
C ARG A 223 40.90 -15.17 35.89
N PRO A 224 40.38 -15.93 36.87
CA PRO A 224 41.22 -16.74 37.75
C PRO A 224 42.10 -17.68 36.91
N ALA A 225 43.37 -17.80 37.25
CA ALA A 225 44.30 -18.69 36.54
C ALA A 225 43.95 -20.18 36.68
N ASP A 226 43.07 -20.52 37.64
CA ASP A 226 42.73 -21.89 38.03
C ASP A 226 41.67 -22.56 37.15
N ILE A 227 41.19 -21.91 36.09
CA ILE A 227 40.19 -22.47 35.17
C ILE A 227 40.90 -23.07 33.95
N ASN A 228 41.28 -24.34 34.06
CA ASN A 228 41.45 -25.29 32.97
C ASN A 228 40.53 -26.49 33.21
#